data_AF-A0A6L8DFD6-F1
#
_entry.id   AF-A0A6L8DFD6-F1
#
_cell.length_a   1.000
_cell.length_b   1.000
_cell.length_c   1.000
_cell.angle_alpha   90.00
_cell.angle_beta   90.00
_cell.angle_gamma   90.00
#
_symmetry.space_group_name_H-M   'P 1'
#
loop_
_entity.id
_entity.type
_entity.pdbx_description
1 polymer ?
#
loop_
_entity_poly.entity_id
_entity_poly.type
_entity_poly.pdbx_seq_one_letter_code
_entity_poly.pdbx_strand_id
1 'polypeptide(L)'
;MFQRLLIIALFVVVAILLVRSIANWFNRGGWIGRGQSEIKGTWAVVEPLGRLGKAAENTLKSSLKLEDEDDVKKVAVLFDVAHRTVRNLPIDSAELKILADGASEPVRAGLYRDEAVYAPGWLLYAADRVQDVHPDMYAYEVKRLTLTAYREVFPLDGETVLPPERFLAPVAYGTPPPVGDRYGHLGSLGEEYTRDAAYVSLLECPAEALPDEAMVPLLQLLIKTEDEPVPDGGTTVDELLARYDDRLYAAAVHAMNRQKPSATAGPPAPDGQPESSRPSRPGAYSPALFRLIGAWPRSSAEPLFRAALESGWNDCARFLPESGWARDLKAVFRDSPYGAPA
;
A
#
# COMPACT_ATOMS: atom_id res chain seq x y z
N MET A 1 -2.27 -78.81 -21.39
CA MET A 1 -2.73 -77.55 -20.74
C MET A 1 -1.61 -76.83 -19.98
N PHE A 2 -0.76 -77.54 -19.22
CA PHE A 2 0.32 -76.94 -18.42
C PHE A 2 1.31 -76.07 -19.22
N GLN A 3 1.65 -76.48 -20.44
CA GLN A 3 2.60 -75.76 -21.31
C GLN A 3 2.09 -74.39 -21.78
N ARG A 4 0.77 -74.21 -21.93
CA ARG A 4 0.17 -72.91 -22.32
C ARG A 4 0.15 -71.91 -21.17
N LEU A 5 -0.08 -72.39 -19.94
CA LEU A 5 -0.02 -71.55 -18.74
C LEU A 5 1.40 -71.06 -18.46
N LEU A 6 2.42 -71.89 -18.72
CA LEU A 6 3.82 -71.53 -18.54
C LEU A 6 4.28 -70.44 -19.51
N ILE A 7 3.80 -70.47 -20.75
CA ILE A 7 4.09 -69.43 -21.76
C ILE A 7 3.42 -68.10 -21.38
N ILE A 8 2.18 -68.12 -20.90
CA ILE A 8 1.48 -66.90 -20.47
C ILE A 8 2.17 -66.28 -19.25
N ALA A 9 2.56 -67.09 -18.26
CA ALA A 9 3.30 -66.62 -17.09
C ALA A 9 4.65 -65.99 -17.48
N LEU A 10 5.37 -66.60 -18.43
CA LEU A 10 6.62 -66.04 -18.96
C LEU A 10 6.39 -64.67 -19.61
N PHE A 11 5.31 -64.53 -20.39
CA PHE A 11 4.99 -63.27 -21.07
C PHE A 11 4.65 -62.15 -20.08
N VAL A 12 3.92 -62.46 -19.01
CA VAL A 12 3.59 -61.50 -17.94
C VAL A 12 4.86 -61.06 -17.20
N VAL A 13 5.76 -61.98 -16.87
CA VAL A 13 7.03 -61.65 -16.19
C VAL A 13 7.92 -60.80 -17.10
N VAL A 14 8.02 -61.13 -18.39
CA VAL A 14 8.77 -60.33 -19.37
C VAL A 14 8.17 -58.93 -19.51
N ALA A 15 6.84 -58.80 -19.58
CA ALA A 15 6.17 -57.50 -19.65
C ALA A 15 6.43 -56.64 -18.41
N ILE A 16 6.37 -57.21 -17.21
CA ILE A 16 6.67 -56.49 -15.96
C ILE A 16 8.13 -56.04 -15.93
N LEU A 17 9.07 -56.88 -16.35
CA LEU A 17 10.49 -56.53 -16.42
C LEU A 17 10.76 -55.44 -17.47
N LEU A 18 10.03 -55.45 -18.60
CA LEU A 18 10.13 -54.44 -19.65
C LEU A 18 9.62 -53.08 -19.17
N VAL A 19 8.46 -53.04 -18.50
CA VAL A 19 7.90 -51.82 -17.89
C VAL A 19 8.87 -51.26 -16.84
N ARG A 20 9.47 -52.13 -16.02
CA ARG A 20 10.41 -51.73 -14.98
C ARG A 20 11.75 -51.21 -15.54
N SER A 21 12.23 -51.80 -16.63
CA SER A 21 13.40 -51.29 -17.35
C SER A 21 13.13 -49.95 -18.03
N ILE A 22 11.95 -49.75 -18.64
CA ILE A 22 11.56 -48.48 -19.24
C ILE A 22 11.43 -47.39 -18.16
N ALA A 23 10.78 -47.68 -17.04
CA ALA A 23 10.68 -46.73 -15.92
C ALA A 23 12.04 -46.36 -15.31
N ASN A 24 12.95 -47.34 -15.20
CA ASN A 24 14.31 -47.09 -14.74
C ASN A 24 15.16 -46.32 -15.77
N TRP A 25 14.86 -46.47 -17.06
CA TRP A 25 15.52 -45.73 -18.14
C TRP A 25 15.12 -44.25 -18.13
N PHE A 26 13.83 -43.95 -17.94
CA PHE A 26 13.36 -42.57 -17.74
C PHE A 26 13.94 -41.91 -16.48
N ASN A 27 14.15 -42.67 -15.41
CA ASN A 27 14.69 -42.14 -14.15
C ASN A 27 16.23 -42.02 -14.11
N ARG A 28 16.98 -42.54 -15.09
CA ARG A 28 18.47 -42.51 -15.08
C ARG A 28 19.13 -41.81 -16.28
N GLY A 29 18.38 -41.30 -17.25
CA GLY A 29 18.93 -40.75 -18.49
C GLY A 29 18.92 -39.23 -18.58
N GLY A 30 19.81 -38.54 -17.86
CA GLY A 30 20.27 -37.23 -18.32
C GLY A 30 21.00 -37.39 -19.65
N TRP A 31 20.42 -36.90 -20.75
CA TRP A 31 21.02 -36.98 -22.09
C TRP A 31 21.43 -35.60 -22.59
N ILE A 32 22.75 -35.40 -22.62
CA ILE A 32 23.46 -34.47 -23.50
C ILE A 32 23.42 -35.06 -24.92
N GLY A 33 23.03 -34.27 -25.92
CA GLY A 33 23.40 -34.56 -27.32
C GLY A 33 22.41 -34.16 -28.42
N ARG A 34 22.72 -33.02 -29.06
CA ARG A 34 22.58 -32.70 -30.51
C ARG A 34 21.26 -33.03 -31.23
N GLY A 35 20.52 -31.95 -31.52
CA GLY A 35 20.08 -31.69 -32.90
C GLY A 35 18.93 -32.52 -33.44
N GLN A 36 17.77 -32.52 -32.77
CA GLN A 36 16.48 -32.68 -33.43
C GLN A 36 15.46 -31.80 -32.70
N SER A 37 14.76 -30.97 -33.47
CA SER A 37 13.67 -30.12 -32.98
C SER A 37 12.44 -31.00 -32.73
N GLU A 38 12.43 -31.70 -31.61
CA GLU A 38 11.20 -32.22 -31.03
C GLU A 38 10.44 -31.07 -30.37
N ILE A 39 9.19 -30.88 -30.80
CA ILE A 39 8.21 -30.04 -30.13
C ILE A 39 7.92 -30.71 -28.78
N LYS A 40 8.68 -30.33 -27.75
CA LYS A 40 8.37 -30.69 -26.37
C LYS A 40 7.08 -29.98 -25.98
N GLY A 41 6.01 -30.74 -25.78
CA GLY A 41 4.92 -30.31 -24.91
C GLY A 41 5.51 -30.09 -23.53
N THR A 42 5.80 -28.83 -23.20
CA THR A 42 6.27 -28.39 -21.88
C THR A 42 5.14 -28.57 -20.88
N TRP A 43 4.96 -29.80 -20.38
CA TRP A 43 4.38 -30.00 -19.06
C TRP A 43 5.39 -29.47 -18.05
N ALA A 44 5.40 -28.16 -17.84
CA ALA A 44 6.14 -27.56 -16.74
C ALA A 44 5.46 -28.07 -15.46
N VAL A 45 6.13 -28.95 -14.73
CA VAL A 45 5.71 -29.34 -13.38
C VAL A 45 5.79 -28.08 -12.53
N VAL A 46 4.63 -27.51 -12.19
CA VAL A 46 4.56 -26.38 -11.27
C VAL A 46 4.80 -26.91 -9.87
N GLU A 47 5.81 -26.38 -9.18
CA GLU A 47 6.07 -26.76 -7.80
C GLU A 47 4.89 -26.30 -6.91
N PRO A 48 4.44 -27.13 -5.96
CA PRO A 48 3.33 -26.76 -5.08
C PRO A 48 3.69 -25.53 -4.25
N LEU A 49 2.70 -24.70 -3.92
CA LEU A 49 2.90 -23.48 -3.14
C LEU A 49 3.36 -23.76 -1.70
N GLY A 50 4.15 -22.85 -1.15
CA GLY A 50 4.53 -22.84 0.27
C GLY A 50 5.65 -23.80 0.66
N ARG A 51 6.32 -24.43 -0.30
CA ARG A 51 7.56 -25.19 -0.06
C ARG A 51 8.76 -24.25 0.11
N LEU A 52 8.74 -23.47 1.18
CA LEU A 52 9.91 -22.70 1.57
C LEU A 52 10.95 -23.64 2.17
N GLY A 53 12.24 -23.35 1.95
CA GLY A 53 13.31 -24.08 2.64
C GLY A 53 13.24 -23.82 4.14
N LYS A 54 13.66 -24.79 4.97
CA LYS A 54 13.64 -24.69 6.44
C LYS A 54 14.29 -23.40 7.00
N ALA A 55 15.31 -22.88 6.31
CA ALA A 55 15.94 -21.61 6.67
C ALA A 55 14.97 -20.43 6.52
N ALA A 56 14.23 -20.36 5.41
CA ALA A 56 13.23 -19.33 5.16
C ALA A 56 12.04 -19.43 6.15
N GLU A 57 11.58 -20.64 6.46
CA GLU A 57 10.54 -20.86 7.48
C GLU A 57 10.99 -20.39 8.86
N ASN A 58 12.23 -20.70 9.26
CA ASN A 58 12.79 -20.22 10.51
C ASN A 58 12.90 -18.68 10.55
N THR A 59 13.31 -18.05 9.44
CA THR A 59 13.34 -16.58 9.31
C THR A 59 11.94 -16.00 9.47
N LEU A 60 10.94 -16.54 8.77
CA LEU A 60 9.54 -16.12 8.92
C LEU A 60 9.09 -16.21 10.38
N LYS A 61 9.35 -17.37 11.00
CA LYS A 61 8.98 -17.64 12.38
C LYS A 61 9.58 -16.60 13.34
N SER A 62 10.88 -16.31 13.21
CA SER A 62 11.57 -15.36 14.07
C SER A 62 11.14 -13.91 13.82
N SER A 63 11.04 -13.50 12.56
CA SER A 63 10.83 -12.10 12.19
C SER A 63 9.39 -11.67 12.43
N LEU A 64 8.43 -12.58 12.28
CA LEU A 64 7.01 -12.36 12.53
C LEU A 64 6.54 -12.84 13.90
N LYS A 65 7.44 -13.41 14.72
CA LYS A 65 7.14 -13.96 16.05
C LYS A 65 5.95 -14.92 16.04
N LEU A 66 5.95 -15.85 15.08
CA LEU A 66 4.89 -16.87 14.96
C LEU A 66 5.24 -18.07 15.82
N GLU A 67 4.34 -18.50 16.71
CA GLU A 67 4.58 -19.66 17.57
C GLU A 67 4.11 -20.96 16.91
N ASP A 68 2.95 -20.92 16.23
CA ASP A 68 2.32 -22.04 15.56
C ASP A 68 2.92 -22.30 14.16
N GLU A 69 3.29 -23.55 13.90
CA GLU A 69 3.80 -24.02 12.60
C GLU A 69 2.74 -23.88 11.50
N ASP A 70 1.45 -23.97 11.83
CA ASP A 70 0.39 -23.82 10.84
C ASP A 70 0.24 -22.35 10.40
N ASP A 71 0.48 -21.39 11.29
CA ASP A 71 0.50 -19.97 10.93
C ASP A 71 1.72 -19.61 10.09
N VAL A 72 2.89 -20.20 10.40
CA VAL A 72 4.09 -20.09 9.55
C VAL A 72 3.79 -20.59 8.14
N LYS A 73 3.15 -21.76 7.99
CA LYS A 73 2.79 -22.31 6.66
C LYS A 73 1.80 -21.42 5.92
N LYS A 74 0.76 -20.91 6.59
CA LYS A 74 -0.23 -20.01 5.96
C LYS A 74 0.46 -18.77 5.40
N VAL A 75 1.33 -18.12 6.17
CA VAL A 75 2.07 -16.94 5.72
C VAL A 75 3.08 -17.30 4.63
N ALA A 76 3.80 -18.41 4.78
CA ALA A 76 4.78 -18.90 3.81
C ALA A 76 4.18 -19.11 2.40
N VAL A 77 2.97 -19.68 2.33
CA VAL A 77 2.25 -19.85 1.06
C VAL A 77 1.94 -18.51 0.40
N LEU A 78 1.48 -17.52 1.16
CA LEU A 78 1.16 -16.18 0.63
C LEU A 78 2.41 -15.44 0.16
N PHE A 79 3.51 -15.60 0.88
CA PHE A 79 4.83 -15.10 0.53
C PHE A 79 5.36 -15.73 -0.75
N ASP A 80 5.19 -17.04 -0.95
CA ASP A 80 5.56 -17.75 -2.18
C ASP A 80 4.73 -17.27 -3.38
N VAL A 81 3.42 -17.02 -3.20
CA VAL A 81 2.58 -16.42 -4.27
C VAL A 81 3.10 -15.03 -4.67
N ALA A 82 3.41 -14.17 -3.70
CA ALA A 82 3.97 -12.84 -3.97
C ALA A 82 5.33 -12.94 -4.70
N HIS A 83 6.23 -13.79 -4.20
CA HIS A 83 7.54 -14.04 -4.81
C HIS A 83 7.44 -14.50 -6.27
N ARG A 84 6.62 -15.52 -6.52
CA ARG A 84 6.41 -16.03 -7.88
C ARG A 84 5.81 -14.99 -8.80
N THR A 85 4.91 -14.16 -8.29
CA THR A 85 4.33 -13.05 -9.04
C THR A 85 5.40 -12.02 -9.44
N VAL A 86 6.24 -11.59 -8.48
CA VAL A 86 7.33 -10.63 -8.72
C VAL A 86 8.35 -11.17 -9.73
N ARG A 87 8.67 -12.46 -9.63
CA ARG A 87 9.67 -13.14 -10.48
C ARG A 87 9.09 -13.70 -11.78
N ASN A 88 7.80 -13.49 -12.05
CA ASN A 88 7.06 -14.05 -13.19
C ASN A 88 7.23 -15.57 -13.33
N LEU A 89 7.17 -16.27 -12.20
CA LEU A 89 7.24 -17.72 -12.10
C LEU A 89 5.83 -18.34 -12.18
N PRO A 90 5.72 -19.59 -12.68
CA PRO A 90 4.42 -20.25 -12.80
C PRO A 90 3.77 -20.52 -11.44
N ILE A 91 2.45 -20.31 -11.39
CA ILE A 91 1.60 -20.56 -10.22
C ILE A 91 0.42 -21.43 -10.68
N ASP A 92 0.08 -22.46 -9.92
CA ASP A 92 -1.10 -23.27 -10.22
C ASP A 92 -2.37 -22.46 -9.91
N SER A 93 -3.16 -22.22 -10.96
CA SER A 93 -4.43 -21.51 -10.88
C SER A 93 -5.44 -22.13 -9.91
N ALA A 94 -5.40 -23.46 -9.71
CA ALA A 94 -6.30 -24.16 -8.81
C ALA A 94 -5.91 -23.93 -7.34
N GLU A 95 -4.61 -24.05 -7.02
CA GLU A 95 -4.10 -23.72 -5.68
C GLU A 95 -4.34 -22.23 -5.36
N LEU A 96 -4.09 -21.35 -6.32
CA LEU A 96 -4.33 -19.91 -6.16
C LEU A 96 -5.80 -19.60 -5.85
N LYS A 97 -6.73 -20.25 -6.54
CA LYS A 97 -8.17 -20.08 -6.31
C LYS A 97 -8.57 -20.54 -4.91
N ILE A 98 -8.08 -21.69 -4.46
CA ILE A 98 -8.35 -22.21 -3.11
C ILE A 98 -7.87 -21.21 -2.04
N LEU A 99 -6.69 -20.62 -2.23
CA LEU A 99 -6.15 -19.62 -1.31
C LEU A 99 -6.97 -18.33 -1.30
N ALA A 100 -7.39 -17.85 -2.47
CA ALA A 100 -8.22 -16.65 -2.61
C ALA A 100 -9.63 -16.84 -2.00
N ASP A 101 -10.20 -18.04 -2.12
CA ASP A 101 -11.49 -18.39 -1.52
C ASP A 101 -11.43 -18.38 0.02
N GLY A 102 -10.26 -18.65 0.61
CA GLY A 102 -10.01 -18.55 2.05
C GLY A 102 -9.86 -17.12 2.59
N ALA A 103 -9.75 -16.11 1.72
CA ALA A 103 -9.64 -14.70 2.11
C ALA A 103 -11.01 -14.07 2.39
N SER A 104 -11.06 -13.06 3.26
CA SER A 104 -12.25 -12.23 3.45
C SER A 104 -12.57 -11.45 2.17
N GLU A 105 -13.84 -11.07 1.96
CA GLU A 105 -14.26 -10.30 0.77
C GLU A 105 -13.43 -9.01 0.55
N PRO A 106 -13.12 -8.19 1.59
CA PRO A 106 -12.29 -7.01 1.43
C PRO A 106 -10.85 -7.30 1.00
N VAL A 107 -10.28 -8.44 1.42
CA VAL A 107 -8.92 -8.86 1.06
C VAL A 107 -8.92 -9.44 -0.35
N ARG A 108 -9.91 -10.28 -0.68
CA ARG A 108 -10.06 -10.93 -1.98
C ARG A 108 -10.13 -9.91 -3.12
N ALA A 109 -10.81 -8.79 -2.90
CA ALA A 109 -10.90 -7.68 -3.86
C ALA A 109 -9.55 -7.05 -4.21
N GLY A 110 -8.51 -7.22 -3.37
CA GLY A 110 -7.17 -6.67 -3.58
C GLY A 110 -6.14 -7.65 -4.11
N LEU A 111 -6.46 -8.95 -4.25
CA LEU A 111 -5.49 -10.00 -4.64
C LEU A 111 -5.09 -9.94 -6.13
N TYR A 112 -5.91 -9.29 -6.95
CA TYR A 112 -5.74 -9.17 -8.39
C TYR A 112 -5.82 -7.71 -8.82
N ARG A 113 -5.12 -7.35 -9.89
CA ARG A 113 -5.20 -6.06 -10.57
C ARG A 113 -5.27 -6.31 -12.07
N ASP A 114 -6.29 -5.77 -12.73
CA ASP A 114 -6.53 -5.98 -14.16
C ASP A 114 -6.49 -7.47 -14.55
N GLU A 115 -7.14 -8.31 -13.75
CA GLU A 115 -7.19 -9.78 -13.87
C GLU A 115 -5.86 -10.52 -13.65
N ALA A 116 -4.75 -9.81 -13.44
CA ALA A 116 -3.46 -10.38 -13.11
C ALA A 116 -3.26 -10.53 -11.59
N VAL A 117 -2.48 -11.54 -11.19
CA VAL A 117 -2.06 -11.73 -9.79
C VAL A 117 -1.27 -10.50 -9.34
N TYR A 118 -1.63 -9.90 -8.21
CA TYR A 118 -1.03 -8.66 -7.74
C TYR A 118 -0.27 -8.88 -6.43
N ALA A 119 1.07 -8.95 -6.49
CA ALA A 119 1.92 -9.30 -5.35
C ALA A 119 1.65 -8.48 -4.06
N PRO A 120 1.50 -7.14 -4.11
CA PRO A 120 1.15 -6.36 -2.92
C PRO A 120 -0.20 -6.74 -2.31
N GLY A 121 -1.17 -7.21 -3.11
CA GLY A 121 -2.43 -7.75 -2.61
C GLY A 121 -2.25 -9.00 -1.75
N TRP A 122 -1.39 -9.92 -2.19
CA TRP A 122 -1.05 -11.14 -1.45
C TRP A 122 -0.22 -10.86 -0.20
N LEU A 123 0.66 -9.85 -0.23
CA LEU A 123 1.39 -9.39 0.95
C LEU A 123 0.49 -8.70 1.97
N LEU A 124 -0.53 -7.97 1.52
CA LEU A 124 -1.57 -7.44 2.42
C LEU A 124 -2.39 -8.57 3.05
N TYR A 125 -2.68 -9.64 2.30
CA TYR A 125 -3.32 -10.82 2.88
C TYR A 125 -2.42 -11.50 3.91
N ALA A 126 -1.11 -11.57 3.66
CA ALA A 126 -0.16 -12.07 4.66
C ALA A 126 -0.15 -11.19 5.92
N ALA A 127 -0.17 -9.86 5.76
CA ALA A 127 -0.24 -8.92 6.88
C ALA A 127 -1.54 -9.09 7.69
N ASP A 128 -2.68 -9.34 7.04
CA ASP A 128 -3.95 -9.67 7.69
C ASP A 128 -3.82 -10.93 8.58
N ARG A 129 -3.17 -11.98 8.08
CA ARG A 129 -2.88 -13.20 8.86
C ARG A 129 -1.94 -12.95 10.03
N VAL A 130 -0.95 -12.07 9.86
CA VAL A 130 -0.05 -11.68 10.96
C VAL A 130 -0.80 -10.84 11.99
N GLN A 131 -1.75 -10.00 11.57
CA GLN A 131 -2.61 -9.22 12.46
C GLN A 131 -3.53 -10.11 13.31
N ASP A 132 -4.04 -11.22 12.75
CA ASP A 132 -4.82 -12.22 13.51
C ASP A 132 -4.03 -12.80 14.70
N VAL A 133 -2.72 -12.99 14.52
CA VAL A 133 -1.81 -13.51 15.56
C VAL A 133 -1.40 -12.41 16.55
N HIS A 134 -1.31 -11.17 16.07
CA HIS A 134 -0.87 -10.02 16.86
C HIS A 134 -1.93 -8.90 16.89
N PRO A 135 -3.10 -9.13 17.51
CA PRO A 135 -4.21 -8.17 17.50
C PRO A 135 -3.88 -6.85 18.21
N ASP A 136 -2.88 -6.86 19.11
CA ASP A 136 -2.44 -5.69 19.87
C ASP A 136 -1.50 -4.76 19.08
N MET A 137 -0.94 -5.22 17.96
CA MET A 137 -0.04 -4.40 17.14
C MET A 137 -0.82 -3.46 16.24
N TYR A 138 -0.31 -2.23 16.12
CA TYR A 138 -0.87 -1.26 15.19
C TYR A 138 -0.70 -1.72 13.74
N ALA A 139 -1.72 -1.52 12.90
CA ALA A 139 -1.75 -2.05 11.53
C ALA A 139 -0.55 -1.65 10.68
N TYR A 140 -0.05 -0.42 10.85
CA TYR A 140 1.19 0.04 10.18
C TYR A 140 2.40 -0.82 10.58
N GLU A 141 2.54 -1.15 11.86
CA GLU A 141 3.65 -1.95 12.37
C GLU A 141 3.59 -3.38 11.86
N VAL A 142 2.41 -3.99 11.82
CA VAL A 142 2.20 -5.34 11.26
C VAL A 142 2.60 -5.37 9.78
N LYS A 143 2.18 -4.39 8.99
CA LYS A 143 2.55 -4.29 7.57
C LYS A 143 4.04 -4.07 7.36
N ARG A 144 4.65 -3.20 8.17
CA ARG A 144 6.11 -2.99 8.16
C ARG A 144 6.85 -4.28 8.47
N LEU A 145 6.50 -4.98 9.55
CA LEU A 145 7.12 -6.26 9.94
C LEU A 145 6.93 -7.32 8.85
N THR A 146 5.74 -7.40 8.25
CA THR A 146 5.44 -8.32 7.16
C THR A 146 6.35 -8.08 5.96
N LEU A 147 6.50 -6.83 5.51
CA LEU A 147 7.40 -6.51 4.40
C LEU A 147 8.88 -6.70 4.74
N THR A 148 9.30 -6.39 5.96
CA THR A 148 10.66 -6.67 6.42
C THR A 148 10.95 -8.17 6.34
N ALA A 149 10.07 -9.02 6.88
CA ALA A 149 10.21 -10.46 6.83
C ALA A 149 10.21 -10.98 5.38
N TYR A 150 9.36 -10.44 4.51
CA TYR A 150 9.34 -10.80 3.08
C TYR A 150 10.68 -10.53 2.42
N ARG A 151 11.28 -9.37 2.68
CA ARG A 151 12.60 -8.99 2.14
C ARG A 151 13.74 -9.84 2.70
N GLU A 152 13.64 -10.30 3.95
CA GLU A 152 14.61 -11.22 4.54
C GLU A 152 14.53 -12.62 3.92
N VAL A 153 13.32 -13.08 3.61
CA VAL A 153 13.09 -14.39 2.96
C VAL A 153 13.47 -14.36 1.48
N PHE A 154 13.14 -13.27 0.77
CA PHE A 154 13.38 -13.08 -0.66
C PHE A 154 14.15 -11.78 -0.97
N PRO A 155 15.45 -11.72 -0.65
CA PRO A 155 16.23 -10.49 -0.81
C PRO A 155 16.44 -10.04 -2.27
N LEU A 156 16.15 -10.90 -3.25
CA LEU A 156 16.32 -10.63 -4.68
C LEU A 156 15.04 -10.13 -5.39
N ASP A 157 13.95 -9.97 -4.66
CA ASP A 157 12.65 -9.54 -5.22
C ASP A 157 12.53 -8.02 -5.37
N GLY A 158 13.54 -7.26 -4.92
CA GLY A 158 13.53 -5.80 -4.96
C GLY A 158 12.59 -5.17 -3.94
N GLU A 159 12.45 -3.85 -4.00
CA GLU A 159 11.59 -3.11 -3.08
C GLU A 159 10.11 -3.22 -3.48
N THR A 160 9.43 -4.22 -2.92
CA THR A 160 7.96 -4.25 -2.97
C THR A 160 7.40 -3.25 -1.97
N VAL A 161 6.45 -2.43 -2.43
CA VAL A 161 5.69 -1.46 -1.65
C VAL A 161 4.22 -1.85 -1.62
N LEU A 162 3.57 -1.68 -0.47
CA LEU A 162 2.13 -1.88 -0.32
C LEU A 162 1.39 -0.65 -0.87
N PRO A 163 0.16 -0.82 -1.35
CA PRO A 163 -0.67 0.33 -1.68
C PRO A 163 -0.94 1.16 -0.40
N PRO A 164 -1.19 2.47 -0.53
CA PRO A 164 -1.52 3.36 0.59
C PRO A 164 -2.65 2.83 1.46
N GLU A 165 -2.71 3.31 2.70
CA GLU A 165 -3.77 2.96 3.62
C GLU A 165 -5.16 3.27 3.06
N ARG A 166 -6.19 2.67 3.64
CA ARG A 166 -7.56 3.10 3.31
C ARG A 166 -7.94 4.40 3.97
N PHE A 167 -7.24 4.82 5.02
CA PHE A 167 -7.55 6.03 5.76
C PHE A 167 -6.28 6.72 6.27
N LEU A 168 -6.33 8.05 6.39
CA LEU A 168 -5.27 8.79 7.06
C LEU A 168 -5.13 8.37 8.53
N ALA A 169 -3.90 8.25 9.01
CA ALA A 169 -3.62 8.12 10.43
C ALA A 169 -4.22 9.32 11.19
N PRO A 170 -5.02 9.09 12.24
CA PRO A 170 -5.73 10.17 12.91
C PRO A 170 -4.74 11.08 13.64
N VAL A 171 -4.72 12.36 13.26
CA VAL A 171 -4.05 13.41 14.03
C VAL A 171 -5.07 14.05 14.94
N ALA A 172 -4.82 14.00 16.24
CA ALA A 172 -5.69 14.65 17.22
C ALA A 172 -5.65 16.16 17.03
N TYR A 173 -6.83 16.77 16.94
CA TYR A 173 -7.03 18.20 16.97
C TYR A 173 -8.29 18.53 17.76
N GLY A 174 -8.37 19.76 18.27
CA GLY A 174 -9.58 20.24 18.92
C GLY A 174 -10.73 20.43 17.94
N THR A 175 -11.67 21.31 18.26
CA THR A 175 -12.72 21.69 17.32
C THR A 175 -12.10 22.46 16.13
N PRO A 176 -12.43 22.13 14.87
CA PRO A 176 -12.01 22.97 13.75
C PRO A 176 -12.56 24.39 13.92
N PRO A 177 -11.90 25.41 13.35
CA PRO A 177 -12.44 26.77 13.34
C PRO A 177 -13.84 26.80 12.72
N PRO A 178 -14.74 27.68 13.22
CA PRO A 178 -16.03 27.88 12.58
C PRO A 178 -15.86 28.34 11.13
N VAL A 179 -16.89 28.17 10.31
CA VAL A 179 -16.93 28.76 8.96
C VAL A 179 -17.95 29.87 8.99
N GLY A 180 -17.51 31.09 8.72
CA GLY A 180 -18.39 32.26 8.68
C GLY A 180 -19.13 32.33 7.35
N ASP A 181 -20.40 32.75 7.40
CA ASP A 181 -21.26 32.86 6.20
C ASP A 181 -20.63 33.72 5.09
N ARG A 182 -19.87 34.75 5.47
CA ARG A 182 -19.14 35.63 4.54
C ARG A 182 -18.02 34.92 3.77
N TYR A 183 -17.48 33.82 4.28
CA TYR A 183 -16.30 33.15 3.73
C TYR A 183 -16.60 31.76 3.18
N GLY A 184 -17.75 31.18 3.51
CA GLY A 184 -18.10 29.81 3.14
C GLY A 184 -18.04 29.53 1.62
N HIS A 185 -18.27 30.54 0.79
CA HIS A 185 -18.21 30.41 -0.67
C HIS A 185 -16.79 30.39 -1.23
N LEU A 186 -15.77 30.87 -0.49
CA LEU A 186 -14.39 30.98 -0.99
C LEU A 186 -13.84 29.64 -1.48
N GLY A 187 -14.11 28.55 -0.75
CA GLY A 187 -13.68 27.21 -1.12
C GLY A 187 -14.26 26.70 -2.45
N SER A 188 -15.15 27.44 -3.11
CA SER A 188 -15.79 27.08 -4.39
C SER A 188 -15.34 27.91 -5.58
N LEU A 189 -14.61 29.02 -5.38
CA LEU A 189 -14.38 30.05 -6.39
C LEU A 189 -13.41 29.66 -7.52
N GLY A 190 -12.59 28.61 -7.35
CA GLY A 190 -11.61 28.21 -8.35
C GLY A 190 -10.68 29.38 -8.69
N GLU A 191 -10.38 29.59 -9.98
CA GLU A 191 -9.47 30.63 -10.49
C GLU A 191 -9.97 32.07 -10.26
N GLU A 192 -11.28 32.29 -10.10
CA GLU A 192 -11.86 33.64 -10.00
C GLU A 192 -11.73 34.27 -8.61
N TYR A 193 -11.14 33.56 -7.65
CA TYR A 193 -11.05 33.98 -6.26
C TYR A 193 -10.40 35.36 -6.04
N THR A 194 -9.50 35.75 -6.93
CA THR A 194 -8.80 37.05 -6.85
C THR A 194 -9.73 38.25 -7.01
N ARG A 195 -10.90 38.08 -7.62
CA ARG A 195 -11.91 39.13 -7.80
C ARG A 195 -12.95 39.16 -6.69
N ASP A 196 -12.92 38.18 -5.79
CA ASP A 196 -13.91 38.08 -4.74
C ASP A 196 -13.69 39.14 -3.65
N ALA A 197 -14.76 39.84 -3.29
CA ALA A 197 -14.69 40.94 -2.33
C ALA A 197 -14.33 40.47 -0.91
N ALA A 198 -14.68 39.23 -0.54
CA ALA A 198 -14.27 38.67 0.76
C ALA A 198 -12.78 38.33 0.75
N TYR A 199 -12.26 37.74 -0.35
CA TYR A 199 -10.83 37.48 -0.50
C TYR A 199 -10.00 38.77 -0.48
N VAL A 200 -10.36 39.77 -1.29
CA VAL A 200 -9.66 41.07 -1.32
C VAL A 200 -9.65 41.74 0.05
N SER A 201 -10.78 41.72 0.76
CA SER A 201 -10.88 42.28 2.11
C SER A 201 -9.98 41.56 3.13
N LEU A 202 -9.69 40.26 2.95
CA LEU A 202 -8.77 39.53 3.82
C LEU A 202 -7.31 39.94 3.59
N LEU A 203 -6.94 40.30 2.36
CA LEU A 203 -5.59 40.80 2.06
C LEU A 203 -5.29 42.09 2.82
N GLU A 204 -6.28 42.98 2.92
CA GLU A 204 -6.17 44.28 3.60
C GLU A 204 -6.21 44.19 5.14
N CYS A 205 -6.72 43.09 5.69
CA CYS A 205 -6.72 42.88 7.15
C CYS A 205 -5.30 42.69 7.66
N PRO A 206 -4.87 43.28 8.79
CA PRO A 206 -3.60 42.97 9.44
C PRO A 206 -3.62 41.53 10.00
N ALA A 207 -2.45 40.91 10.17
CA ALA A 207 -2.33 39.48 10.49
C ALA A 207 -3.04 39.10 11.81
N GLU A 208 -2.94 39.97 12.81
CA GLU A 208 -3.53 39.80 14.14
C GLU A 208 -5.07 39.87 14.11
N ALA A 209 -5.64 40.52 13.09
CA ALA A 209 -7.07 40.68 12.92
C ALA A 209 -7.67 39.75 11.85
N LEU A 210 -6.88 38.83 11.29
CA LEU A 210 -7.38 37.85 10.34
C LEU A 210 -8.42 36.93 11.02
N PRO A 211 -9.61 36.76 10.42
CA PRO A 211 -10.70 35.99 11.01
C PRO A 211 -10.47 34.48 10.89
N ASP A 212 -10.61 33.76 12.01
CA ASP A 212 -10.53 32.29 12.03
C ASP A 212 -11.58 31.65 11.11
N GLU A 213 -12.73 32.33 10.94
CA GLU A 213 -13.84 31.93 10.09
C GLU A 213 -13.49 31.70 8.62
N ALA A 214 -12.38 32.27 8.15
CA ALA A 214 -11.92 32.16 6.76
C ALA A 214 -10.90 31.03 6.55
N MET A 215 -10.29 30.47 7.60
CA MET A 215 -9.18 29.50 7.46
C MET A 215 -9.56 28.26 6.66
N VAL A 216 -10.68 27.61 7.00
CA VAL A 216 -11.11 26.37 6.35
C VAL A 216 -11.50 26.62 4.87
N PRO A 217 -12.32 27.63 4.53
CA PRO A 217 -12.58 27.96 3.14
C PRO A 217 -11.33 28.32 2.33
N LEU A 218 -10.37 29.05 2.91
CA LEU A 218 -9.11 29.39 2.25
C LEU A 218 -8.25 28.15 1.99
N LEU A 219 -8.16 27.22 2.94
CA LEU A 219 -7.46 25.94 2.73
C LEU A 219 -8.12 25.10 1.62
N GLN A 220 -9.45 25.10 1.54
CA GLN A 220 -10.16 24.42 0.46
C GLN A 220 -9.90 25.08 -0.90
N LEU A 221 -9.88 26.41 -0.93
CA LEU A 221 -9.54 27.17 -2.12
C LEU A 221 -8.11 26.85 -2.56
N LEU A 222 -7.14 26.87 -1.64
CA LEU A 222 -5.75 26.52 -1.90
C LEU A 222 -5.62 25.16 -2.58
N ILE A 223 -6.26 24.13 -2.02
CA ILE A 223 -6.21 22.76 -2.56
C ILE A 223 -6.80 22.69 -3.97
N LYS A 224 -7.79 23.53 -4.31
CA LYS A 224 -8.39 23.54 -5.64
C LYS A 224 -7.60 24.31 -6.68
N THR A 225 -6.82 25.29 -6.25
CA THR A 225 -6.08 26.18 -7.15
C THR A 225 -4.58 25.88 -7.17
N GLU A 226 -4.12 24.80 -6.52
CA GLU A 226 -2.68 24.54 -6.36
C GLU A 226 -1.95 24.18 -7.66
N ASP A 227 -2.67 23.62 -8.62
CA ASP A 227 -2.15 23.30 -9.96
C ASP A 227 -2.34 24.46 -10.96
N GLU A 228 -3.03 25.53 -10.54
CA GLU A 228 -3.33 26.67 -11.39
C GLU A 228 -2.19 27.69 -11.39
N PRO A 229 -1.95 28.39 -12.51
CA PRO A 229 -0.94 29.43 -12.57
C PRO A 229 -1.24 30.54 -11.56
N VAL A 230 -0.18 30.98 -10.86
CA VAL A 230 -0.26 32.07 -9.90
C VAL A 230 -0.77 33.34 -10.60
N PRO A 231 -1.81 34.01 -10.08
CA PRO A 231 -2.28 35.28 -10.65
C PRO A 231 -1.18 36.35 -10.66
N ASP A 232 -1.01 37.05 -11.77
CA ASP A 232 0.02 38.08 -11.94
C ASP A 232 -0.07 39.17 -10.85
N GLY A 233 0.99 39.29 -10.04
CA GLY A 233 1.22 40.41 -9.11
C GLY A 233 0.34 40.47 -7.85
N GLY A 234 -0.46 39.44 -7.58
CA GLY A 234 -1.32 39.36 -6.39
C GLY A 234 -0.76 38.43 -5.30
N THR A 235 -1.14 38.69 -4.04
CA THR A 235 -0.86 37.77 -2.91
C THR A 235 -1.62 36.47 -3.11
N THR A 236 -0.90 35.35 -3.09
CA THR A 236 -1.48 34.02 -3.28
C THR A 236 -2.20 33.52 -2.03
N VAL A 237 -3.04 32.49 -2.20
CA VAL A 237 -3.78 31.89 -1.08
C VAL A 237 -2.83 31.34 -0.01
N ASP A 238 -1.70 30.73 -0.39
CA ASP A 238 -0.68 30.24 0.55
C ASP A 238 0.03 31.39 1.27
N GLU A 239 0.35 32.50 0.60
CA GLU A 239 0.90 33.68 1.27
C GLU A 239 -0.08 34.28 2.28
N LEU A 240 -1.37 34.37 1.95
CA LEU A 240 -2.40 34.80 2.91
C LEU A 240 -2.51 33.82 4.08
N LEU A 241 -2.53 32.51 3.80
CA LEU A 241 -2.63 31.46 4.83
C LEU A 241 -1.42 31.45 5.76
N ALA A 242 -0.22 31.72 5.26
CA ALA A 242 1.00 31.80 6.06
C ALA A 242 0.91 32.87 7.18
N ARG A 243 0.08 33.90 7.00
CA ARG A 243 -0.13 34.96 7.99
C ARG A 243 -0.90 34.50 9.24
N TYR A 244 -1.59 33.35 9.17
CA TYR A 244 -2.25 32.75 10.33
C TYR A 244 -1.27 31.99 11.23
N ASP A 245 -0.08 31.65 10.72
CA ASP A 245 0.94 30.88 11.45
C ASP A 245 0.36 29.61 12.12
N ASP A 246 0.66 29.36 13.38
CA ASP A 246 0.26 28.17 14.14
C ASP A 246 -1.24 28.09 14.44
N ARG A 247 -1.98 29.20 14.38
CA ARG A 247 -3.46 29.21 14.52
C ARG A 247 -4.12 28.36 13.44
N LEU A 248 -3.47 28.20 12.29
CA LEU A 248 -3.98 27.39 11.19
C LEU A 248 -3.93 25.88 11.47
N TYR A 249 -3.24 25.43 12.52
CA TYR A 249 -3.01 24.00 12.80
C TYR A 249 -4.31 23.18 12.80
N ALA A 250 -5.32 23.59 13.57
CA ALA A 250 -6.58 22.86 13.65
C ALA A 250 -7.33 22.83 12.30
N ALA A 251 -7.25 23.92 11.52
CA ALA A 251 -7.83 23.99 10.19
C ALA A 251 -7.09 23.10 9.18
N ALA A 252 -5.75 23.04 9.26
CA ALA A 252 -4.94 22.18 8.41
C ALA A 252 -5.15 20.70 8.71
N VAL A 253 -5.23 20.31 9.99
CA VAL A 253 -5.60 18.95 10.39
C VAL A 253 -6.99 18.61 9.84
N HIS A 254 -7.95 19.54 9.97
CA HIS A 254 -9.29 19.39 9.40
C HIS A 254 -9.26 19.22 7.88
N ALA A 255 -8.47 20.03 7.17
CA ALA A 255 -8.33 19.99 5.72
C ALA A 255 -7.66 18.68 5.24
N MET A 256 -6.56 18.25 5.88
CA MET A 256 -5.90 16.96 5.62
C MET A 256 -6.91 15.81 5.78
N ASN A 257 -7.63 15.80 6.91
CA ASN A 257 -8.66 14.80 7.19
C ASN A 257 -9.85 14.86 6.22
N ARG A 258 -9.98 15.85 5.35
CA ARG A 258 -11.06 15.99 4.37
C ARG A 258 -10.60 16.01 2.92
N GLN A 259 -9.31 15.77 2.66
CA GLN A 259 -8.82 15.70 1.29
C GLN A 259 -9.58 14.63 0.51
N LYS A 260 -10.13 15.04 -0.64
CA LYS A 260 -11.03 14.23 -1.45
C LYS A 260 -10.27 13.05 -2.08
N PRO A 261 -10.99 11.96 -2.38
CA PRO A 261 -10.44 10.88 -3.21
C PRO A 261 -9.97 11.43 -4.55
N SER A 262 -8.86 10.91 -5.05
CA SER A 262 -8.53 11.02 -6.47
C SER A 262 -9.70 10.48 -7.31
N ALA A 263 -9.98 11.10 -8.47
CA ALA A 263 -11.13 10.81 -9.33
C ALA A 263 -11.22 9.35 -9.85
N THR A 264 -10.28 8.50 -9.47
CA THR A 264 -10.25 7.05 -9.76
C THR A 264 -10.83 6.16 -8.65
N ALA A 265 -11.24 6.71 -7.51
CA ALA A 265 -11.86 5.92 -6.44
C ALA A 265 -13.34 5.65 -6.73
N GLY A 266 -13.70 4.37 -6.81
CA GLY A 266 -15.05 3.87 -7.09
C GLY A 266 -16.16 4.38 -6.15
N PRO A 267 -17.41 3.93 -6.38
CA PRO A 267 -18.62 4.67 -6.04
C PRO A 267 -18.78 4.97 -4.55
N PRO A 268 -19.49 6.08 -4.20
CA PRO A 268 -19.73 6.46 -2.82
C PRO A 268 -20.52 5.38 -2.07
N ALA A 269 -20.16 5.16 -0.80
CA ALA A 269 -20.84 4.24 0.10
C ALA A 269 -22.15 4.85 0.63
N PRO A 270 -23.15 4.02 1.04
CA PRO A 270 -24.52 4.47 1.28
C PRO A 270 -24.67 5.41 2.49
N ASP A 271 -25.80 6.12 2.49
CA ASP A 271 -26.16 7.21 3.39
C ASP A 271 -26.32 6.82 4.86
N GLY A 272 -25.97 7.75 5.76
CA GLY A 272 -26.42 7.70 7.16
C GLY A 272 -25.42 8.08 8.24
N GLN A 273 -24.14 8.31 7.93
CA GLN A 273 -23.18 8.85 8.89
C GLN A 273 -22.90 10.33 8.61
N PRO A 274 -22.78 11.20 9.63
CA PRO A 274 -22.30 12.56 9.44
C PRO A 274 -20.94 12.53 8.75
N GLU A 275 -20.81 13.20 7.59
CA GLU A 275 -19.57 13.24 6.79
C GLU A 275 -18.35 13.69 7.61
N SER A 276 -18.57 14.47 8.67
CA SER A 276 -17.52 14.96 9.57
C SER A 276 -16.85 13.89 10.44
N SER A 277 -17.41 12.68 10.52
CA SER A 277 -16.88 11.59 11.35
C SER A 277 -16.38 10.38 10.55
N ARG A 278 -16.46 10.43 9.22
CA ARG A 278 -15.92 9.34 8.38
C ARG A 278 -14.41 9.52 8.23
N PRO A 279 -13.60 8.50 8.51
CA PRO A 279 -12.19 8.54 8.18
C PRO A 279 -12.05 8.70 6.65
N SER A 280 -11.22 9.63 6.22
CA SER A 280 -11.07 9.96 4.80
C SER A 280 -10.10 9.01 4.12
N ARG A 281 -10.47 8.57 2.91
CA ARG A 281 -9.56 7.77 2.07
C ARG A 281 -8.40 8.64 1.61
N PRO A 282 -7.14 8.16 1.69
CA PRO A 282 -6.03 8.94 1.19
C PRO A 282 -6.17 9.07 -0.33
N GLY A 283 -6.42 10.31 -0.76
CA GLY A 283 -6.29 10.75 -2.16
C GLY A 283 -4.86 11.16 -2.47
N ALA A 284 -4.67 11.89 -3.57
CA ALA A 284 -3.44 12.65 -3.73
C ALA A 284 -3.40 13.75 -2.66
N TYR A 285 -2.27 13.86 -1.97
CA TYR A 285 -2.06 14.96 -1.04
C TYR A 285 -1.91 16.28 -1.81
N SER A 286 -2.14 17.42 -1.14
CA SER A 286 -1.91 18.76 -1.70
C SER A 286 -0.47 19.23 -1.47
N PRO A 287 0.38 19.38 -2.51
CA PRO A 287 1.68 20.03 -2.39
C PRO A 287 1.65 21.39 -1.70
N ALA A 288 0.65 22.23 -1.99
CA ALA A 288 0.55 23.55 -1.39
C ALA A 288 0.33 23.48 0.14
N LEU A 289 -0.51 22.55 0.60
CA LEU A 289 -0.72 22.33 2.02
C LEU A 289 0.56 21.91 2.75
N PHE A 290 1.34 20.99 2.17
CA PHE A 290 2.59 20.55 2.80
C PHE A 290 3.71 21.60 2.72
N ARG A 291 3.70 22.48 1.71
CA ARG A 291 4.57 23.68 1.71
C ARG A 291 4.26 24.59 2.90
N LEU A 292 2.98 24.84 3.19
CA LEU A 292 2.57 25.62 4.37
C LEU A 292 3.02 24.95 5.67
N ILE A 293 2.72 23.66 5.84
CA ILE A 293 3.08 22.90 7.04
C ILE A 293 4.61 22.87 7.24
N GLY A 294 5.39 22.78 6.17
CA GLY A 294 6.86 22.76 6.22
C GLY A 294 7.49 24.03 6.81
N ALA A 295 6.76 25.16 6.82
CA ALA A 295 7.22 26.42 7.40
C ALA A 295 6.98 26.53 8.92
N TRP A 296 6.21 25.62 9.52
CA TRP A 296 5.82 25.71 10.93
C TRP A 296 6.88 25.18 11.91
N PRO A 297 6.79 25.57 13.20
CA PRO A 297 7.54 24.92 14.27
C PRO A 297 7.31 23.40 14.30
N ARG A 298 8.36 22.68 14.71
CA ARG A 298 8.39 21.20 14.81
C ARG A 298 7.14 20.63 15.49
N SER A 299 6.71 21.21 16.61
CA SER A 299 5.58 20.73 17.42
C SER A 299 4.28 20.65 16.64
N SER A 300 4.12 21.50 15.61
CA SER A 300 2.93 21.56 14.76
C SER A 300 3.14 20.78 13.46
N ALA A 301 4.33 20.86 12.84
CA ALA A 301 4.60 20.22 11.56
C ALA A 301 4.78 18.69 11.66
N GLU A 302 5.56 18.22 12.63
CA GLU A 302 5.97 16.80 12.72
C GLU A 302 4.79 15.81 12.78
N PRO A 303 3.72 16.04 13.58
CA PRO A 303 2.58 15.11 13.64
C PRO A 303 1.86 14.97 12.30
N LEU A 304 1.77 16.05 11.51
CA LEU A 304 1.09 16.05 10.22
C LEU A 304 1.89 15.30 9.16
N PHE A 305 3.20 15.54 9.08
CA PHE A 305 4.09 14.77 8.21
C PHE A 305 4.14 13.30 8.60
N ARG A 306 4.18 12.99 9.90
CA ARG A 306 4.15 11.60 10.38
C ARG A 306 2.89 10.88 9.90
N ALA A 307 1.73 11.47 10.13
CA ALA A 307 0.46 10.88 9.70
C ALA A 307 0.39 10.69 8.16
N ALA A 308 0.92 11.64 7.40
CA ALA A 308 1.01 11.55 5.95
C ALA A 308 1.88 10.36 5.50
N LEU A 309 3.08 10.22 6.08
CA LEU A 309 4.01 9.12 5.79
C LEU A 309 3.44 7.76 6.21
N GLU A 310 2.81 7.67 7.38
CA GLU A 310 2.10 6.47 7.85
C GLU A 310 0.95 6.06 6.90
N SER A 311 0.43 7.02 6.13
CA SER A 311 -0.66 6.80 5.18
C SER A 311 -0.18 6.59 3.74
N GLY A 312 1.14 6.59 3.51
CA GLY A 312 1.75 6.36 2.19
C GLY A 312 1.89 7.60 1.31
N TRP A 313 1.73 8.81 1.84
CA TRP A 313 1.99 10.06 1.11
C TRP A 313 3.48 10.42 1.11
N ASN A 314 4.32 9.52 0.58
CA ASN A 314 5.77 9.62 0.72
C ASN A 314 6.38 10.84 0.02
N ASP A 315 5.81 11.31 -1.10
CA ASP A 315 6.31 12.50 -1.80
C ASP A 315 6.10 13.79 -1.00
N CYS A 316 5.30 13.79 0.08
CA CYS A 316 5.19 14.96 0.95
C CYS A 316 6.55 15.30 1.59
N ALA A 317 7.46 14.32 1.71
CA ALA A 317 8.75 14.47 2.34
C ALA A 317 9.69 15.47 1.65
N ARG A 318 9.45 15.81 0.38
CA ARG A 318 10.17 16.89 -0.32
C ARG A 318 9.89 18.29 0.25
N PHE A 319 8.81 18.44 1.02
CA PHE A 319 8.44 19.71 1.68
C PHE A 319 8.89 19.79 3.13
N LEU A 320 9.54 18.74 3.65
CA LEU A 320 10.17 18.80 4.96
C LEU A 320 11.33 19.81 4.95
N PRO A 321 11.49 20.62 6.01
CA PRO A 321 12.62 21.54 6.11
C PRO A 321 13.94 20.79 6.34
N GLU A 322 15.08 21.44 6.06
CA GLU A 322 16.44 20.89 6.25
C GLU A 322 16.91 20.84 7.73
N SER A 323 15.97 20.58 8.64
CA SER A 323 16.20 20.56 10.08
C SER A 323 16.60 19.17 10.59
N GLY A 324 17.13 19.08 11.82
CA GLY A 324 17.50 17.80 12.43
C GLY A 324 16.30 16.84 12.59
N TRP A 325 15.17 17.35 13.12
CA TRP A 325 13.97 16.53 13.34
C TRP A 325 13.38 15.97 12.04
N ALA A 326 13.46 16.73 10.95
CA ALA A 326 12.95 16.30 9.65
C ALA A 326 13.81 15.17 9.07
N ARG A 327 15.14 15.23 9.22
CA ARG A 327 16.04 14.13 8.85
C ARG A 327 15.79 12.89 9.69
N ASP A 328 15.59 13.07 11.01
CA ASP A 328 15.24 11.96 11.90
C ASP A 328 13.91 11.32 11.48
N LEU A 329 12.90 12.13 11.15
CA LEU A 329 11.60 11.64 10.67
C LEU A 329 11.76 10.83 9.36
N LYS A 330 12.49 11.35 8.36
CA LYS A 330 12.78 10.60 7.12
C LYS A 330 13.48 9.26 7.42
N ALA A 331 14.41 9.24 8.39
CA ALA A 331 15.11 8.03 8.79
C ALA A 331 14.16 7.00 9.46
N VAL A 332 13.22 7.44 10.30
CA VAL A 332 12.20 6.56 10.91
C VAL A 332 11.35 5.88 9.82
N PHE A 333 11.00 6.61 8.77
CA PHE A 333 10.13 6.14 7.70
C PHE A 333 10.85 5.55 6.49
N ARG A 334 12.19 5.49 6.50
CA ARG A 334 12.98 4.92 5.39
C ARG A 334 12.50 3.52 4.98
N ASP A 335 12.16 2.72 5.99
CA ASP A 335 11.73 1.33 5.80
C ASP A 335 10.20 1.20 5.82
N SER A 336 9.47 2.28 5.48
CA SER A 336 8.00 2.31 5.44
C SER A 336 7.45 1.25 4.49
N PRO A 337 6.36 0.56 4.88
CA PRO A 337 5.73 -0.44 4.02
C PRO A 337 5.12 0.17 2.75
N TYR A 338 4.92 1.49 2.71
CA TYR A 338 4.35 2.21 1.57
C TYR A 338 5.40 2.79 0.62
N GLY A 339 6.68 2.57 0.89
CA GLY A 339 7.81 3.15 0.17
C GLY A 339 8.58 4.16 1.00
N ALA A 340 9.85 4.38 0.65
CA ALA A 340 10.68 5.37 1.33
C ALA A 340 10.18 6.80 1.04
N PRO A 341 10.35 7.74 1.99
CA PRO A 341 10.11 9.16 1.76
C PRO A 341 10.92 9.65 0.55
N ALA A 342 10.25 10.25 -0.45
CA ALA A 342 10.85 10.68 -1.71
C ALA A 342 11.44 12.10 -1.65
#